data_AF-A0A935PFV3-F1
#
_entry.id   AF-A0A935PFV3-F1
#
_cell.length_a   1.000
_cell.length_b   1.000
_cell.length_c   1.000
_cell.angle_alpha   90.00
_cell.angle_beta   90.00
_cell.angle_gamma   90.00
#
_symmetry.space_group_name_H-M   'P 1'
#
loop_
_entity.id
_entity.type
_entity.pdbx_description
1 polymer ?
#
loop_
_entity_poly.entity_id
_entity_poly.type
_entity_poly.pdbx_seq_one_letter_code
_entity_poly.pdbx_strand_id
1 'polypeptide(L)'
;MDNRTILTGVGIILCIVAVLSAGVYLERGGLEELGIVRKGFAQPVVAKHSPGAPLDIQNNRVYRKKLRTQKAPKEWKDFEDLEQDMIRFCRNLDEREYIKAYRLPEGSYRQLVKILNDLAATPPIVAGEAADPYKLKLNQEHFLRVIGKDNVGLILDILANEAELMESTAEMVFDWLNKGIEAGSPEIRLTQKDLYEYSAFFLTTLSGKAYLWTRDSKTRILATYYSLLVVDRANREKMNRHNVDLRPVAARLLDDLINYRNLSDRGQYIKKLKALDLPVSTAQAPESPANGKPQPAGRQ
;
A
#
# COMPACT_ATOMS: atom_id res chain seq x y z
N MET A 1 -33.77 -6.15 -21.55
CA MET A 1 -33.49 -6.92 -20.31
C MET A 1 -32.01 -6.75 -20.04
N ASP A 2 -31.71 -5.82 -19.13
CA ASP A 2 -30.75 -4.76 -19.41
C ASP A 2 -29.36 -5.01 -18.80
N ASN A 3 -28.36 -5.02 -19.68
CA ASN A 3 -26.94 -5.26 -19.44
C ASN A 3 -26.19 -4.03 -18.89
N ARG A 4 -26.70 -3.35 -17.85
CA ARG A 4 -26.14 -2.05 -17.40
C ARG A 4 -25.72 -1.91 -15.94
N THR A 5 -25.70 -2.97 -15.12
CA THR A 5 -25.44 -2.83 -13.67
C THR A 5 -24.40 -3.79 -13.06
N ILE A 6 -23.50 -4.34 -13.87
CA ILE A 6 -22.45 -5.24 -13.38
C ILE A 6 -21.09 -4.73 -13.82
N LEU A 7 -20.76 -3.55 -13.33
CA LEU A 7 -19.40 -3.07 -13.35
C LEU A 7 -19.04 -2.80 -11.90
N THR A 8 -17.78 -2.42 -11.70
CA THR A 8 -17.38 -1.63 -10.57
C THR A 8 -17.02 -2.51 -9.32
N GLY A 9 -15.70 -2.75 -9.16
CA GLY A 9 -15.07 -2.63 -7.86
C GLY A 9 -14.03 -3.64 -7.37
N VAL A 10 -12.74 -3.29 -7.22
CA VAL A 10 -11.94 -3.72 -6.04
C VAL A 10 -10.93 -2.65 -5.60
N GLY A 11 -10.82 -2.35 -4.30
CA GLY A 11 -10.15 -1.13 -3.86
C GLY A 11 -10.02 -0.89 -2.37
N ILE A 12 -9.55 -1.84 -1.57
CA ILE A 12 -9.03 -1.51 -0.23
C ILE A 12 -7.61 -2.01 0.02
N ILE A 13 -7.06 -2.86 -0.83
CA ILE A 13 -5.85 -3.61 -0.49
C ILE A 13 -4.57 -2.74 -0.46
N LEU A 14 -4.43 -1.67 -1.25
CA LEU A 14 -3.14 -0.97 -1.39
C LEU A 14 -2.70 -0.08 -0.24
N CYS A 15 -3.61 0.56 0.48
CA CYS A 15 -3.22 1.22 1.71
C CYS A 15 -2.90 0.20 2.80
N ILE A 16 -3.36 -1.04 2.65
CA ILE A 16 -3.08 -2.13 3.57
C ILE A 16 -1.90 -3.03 3.14
N VAL A 17 -1.51 -2.99 1.86
CA VAL A 17 -0.30 -3.63 1.32
C VAL A 17 0.95 -3.05 1.92
N ALA A 18 0.91 -1.75 2.13
CA ALA A 18 1.98 -1.03 2.73
C ALA A 18 2.06 -1.40 4.24
N VAL A 19 0.92 -1.73 4.85
CA VAL A 19 0.74 -1.97 6.28
C VAL A 19 1.33 -3.30 6.83
N LEU A 20 1.99 -4.20 6.10
CA LEU A 20 2.07 -5.61 6.60
C LEU A 20 3.32 -6.44 6.34
N SER A 21 4.34 -6.23 7.18
CA SER A 21 5.57 -7.03 7.21
C SER A 21 6.26 -7.01 8.57
N ALA A 22 5.60 -7.51 9.60
CA ALA A 22 6.30 -7.95 10.80
C ALA A 22 5.65 -9.20 11.41
N GLY A 23 5.17 -10.11 10.57
CA GLY A 23 4.66 -11.41 11.01
C GLY A 23 5.59 -12.61 10.77
N VAL A 24 6.62 -12.51 9.92
CA VAL A 24 7.32 -13.73 9.45
C VAL A 24 8.85 -13.63 9.37
N TYR A 25 9.54 -12.53 9.71
CA TYR A 25 11.02 -12.54 9.56
C TYR A 25 11.88 -11.82 10.61
N LEU A 26 11.31 -11.38 11.73
CA LEU A 26 12.08 -10.73 12.81
C LEU A 26 11.91 -11.38 14.19
N GLU A 27 11.61 -12.68 14.22
CA GLU A 27 11.75 -13.55 15.40
C GLU A 27 12.54 -14.82 15.03
N ARG A 28 13.79 -14.67 14.60
CA ARG A 28 14.75 -15.79 14.59
C ARG A 28 15.65 -15.85 15.82
N GLY A 29 15.55 -14.89 16.76
CA GLY A 29 16.39 -14.85 17.96
C GLY A 29 15.69 -15.19 19.28
N GLY A 30 14.38 -14.99 19.40
CA GLY A 30 13.67 -15.03 20.70
C GLY A 30 12.73 -16.21 20.95
N LEU A 31 12.39 -17.00 19.92
CA LEU A 31 11.39 -18.08 20.01
C LEU A 31 12.00 -19.50 20.01
N GLU A 32 13.32 -19.64 19.89
CA GLU A 32 13.97 -20.96 20.04
C GLU A 32 13.92 -21.45 21.50
N GLU A 33 13.84 -20.55 22.48
CA GLU A 33 13.70 -20.91 23.90
C GLU A 33 12.31 -21.43 24.28
N LEU A 34 11.28 -21.20 23.46
CA LEU A 34 9.89 -21.60 23.75
C LEU A 34 9.44 -22.88 23.05
N GLY A 35 10.33 -23.59 22.34
CA GLY A 35 10.13 -24.99 21.94
C GLY A 35 8.98 -25.29 20.98
N ILE A 36 8.46 -24.30 20.22
CA ILE A 36 7.22 -24.46 19.42
C ILE A 36 7.43 -24.62 17.89
N VAL A 37 8.66 -24.59 17.35
CA VAL A 37 8.84 -24.78 15.89
C VAL A 37 9.67 -26.02 15.55
N ARG A 38 8.99 -26.99 14.89
CA ARG A 38 9.59 -28.14 14.21
C ARG A 38 10.56 -27.67 13.12
N LYS A 39 11.73 -28.31 13.08
CA LYS A 39 12.77 -28.16 12.05
C LYS A 39 12.22 -28.34 10.63
N GLY A 40 12.77 -27.55 9.72
CA GLY A 40 12.86 -27.86 8.30
C GLY A 40 11.81 -27.18 7.46
N PHE A 41 12.27 -26.60 6.35
CA PHE A 41 11.45 -26.19 5.22
C PHE A 41 10.33 -27.21 4.97
N ALA A 42 9.09 -26.82 5.25
CA ALA A 42 7.92 -27.60 4.89
C ALA A 42 7.25 -26.90 3.70
N GLN A 43 7.06 -27.69 2.66
CA GLN A 43 6.08 -27.51 1.59
C GLN A 43 4.78 -26.85 2.07
N PRO A 44 4.03 -26.22 1.15
CA PRO A 44 2.72 -25.66 1.48
C PRO A 44 1.91 -26.71 2.23
N VAL A 45 1.50 -26.38 3.45
CA VAL A 45 0.58 -27.19 4.23
C VAL A 45 -0.73 -27.16 3.46
N VAL A 46 -0.90 -28.13 2.57
CA VAL A 46 -2.21 -28.64 2.22
C VAL A 46 -2.79 -29.07 3.55
N ALA A 47 -3.68 -28.24 4.09
CA ALA A 47 -4.54 -28.63 5.19
C ALA A 47 -5.10 -30.01 4.79
N LYS A 48 -4.87 -31.03 5.62
CA LYS A 48 -5.53 -32.33 5.46
C LYS A 48 -7.02 -32.10 5.58
N HIS A 49 -7.67 -31.80 4.45
CA HIS A 49 -9.10 -31.85 4.31
C HIS A 49 -9.47 -33.33 4.18
N SER A 50 -10.21 -33.81 5.17
CA SER A 50 -11.11 -34.94 4.95
C SER A 50 -12.00 -34.60 3.74
N PRO A 51 -12.25 -35.55 2.82
CA PRO A 51 -12.92 -35.27 1.56
C PRO A 51 -14.40 -34.99 1.82
N GLY A 52 -14.77 -33.72 1.78
CA GLY A 52 -16.15 -33.26 1.92
C GLY A 52 -16.32 -31.91 1.22
N ALA A 53 -16.99 -31.96 0.07
CA ALA A 53 -17.34 -30.87 -0.85
C ALA A 53 -16.25 -30.42 -1.85
N PRO A 54 -16.51 -30.50 -3.17
CA PRO A 54 -15.62 -29.92 -4.17
C PRO A 54 -15.62 -28.40 -4.03
N LEU A 55 -14.42 -27.82 -4.00
CA LEU A 55 -14.22 -26.37 -4.10
C LEU A 55 -14.97 -25.85 -5.33
N ASP A 56 -15.78 -24.81 -5.17
CA ASP A 56 -16.45 -24.12 -6.28
C ASP A 56 -15.44 -23.31 -7.10
N ILE A 57 -14.66 -24.04 -7.89
CA ILE A 57 -13.61 -23.53 -8.77
C ILE A 57 -14.23 -22.75 -9.95
N GLN A 58 -15.48 -23.02 -10.29
CA GLN A 58 -16.13 -22.51 -11.48
C GLN A 58 -16.62 -21.07 -11.30
N ASN A 59 -17.30 -20.76 -10.18
CA ASN A 59 -17.69 -19.38 -9.88
C ASN A 59 -16.48 -18.47 -9.62
N ASN A 60 -15.42 -19.01 -9.01
CA ASN A 60 -14.16 -18.27 -8.79
C ASN A 60 -13.46 -17.90 -10.10
N ARG A 61 -13.40 -18.82 -11.08
CA ARG A 61 -12.86 -18.51 -12.42
C ARG A 61 -13.71 -17.48 -13.17
N VAL A 62 -15.03 -17.55 -13.07
CA VAL A 62 -15.93 -16.59 -13.72
C VAL A 62 -15.78 -15.20 -13.10
N TYR A 63 -15.70 -15.09 -11.78
CA TYR A 63 -15.43 -13.83 -11.07
C TYR A 63 -14.06 -13.25 -11.46
N ARG A 64 -12.99 -14.04 -11.35
CA ARG A 64 -11.63 -13.60 -11.71
C ARG A 64 -11.48 -13.25 -13.18
N LYS A 65 -12.13 -13.99 -14.08
CA LYS A 65 -12.18 -13.68 -15.51
C LYS A 65 -12.96 -12.39 -15.75
N LYS A 66 -14.12 -12.19 -15.11
CA LYS A 66 -14.89 -10.94 -15.21
C LYS A 66 -14.09 -9.73 -14.71
N LEU A 67 -13.25 -9.87 -13.69
CA LEU A 67 -12.33 -8.82 -13.25
C LEU A 67 -11.16 -8.58 -14.21
N ARG A 68 -10.52 -9.64 -14.69
CA ARG A 68 -9.41 -9.55 -15.67
C ARG A 68 -9.83 -8.95 -17.02
N THR A 69 -11.06 -9.21 -17.46
CA THR A 69 -11.55 -8.79 -18.78
C THR A 69 -12.19 -7.40 -18.77
N GLN A 70 -12.29 -6.75 -17.60
CA GLN A 70 -12.74 -5.36 -17.47
C GLN A 70 -11.61 -4.40 -17.87
N LYS A 71 -11.27 -4.38 -19.16
CA LYS A 71 -10.67 -3.21 -19.79
C LYS A 71 -11.83 -2.43 -20.42
N ALA A 72 -12.40 -1.49 -19.67
CA ALA A 72 -13.50 -0.66 -20.12
C ALA A 72 -13.31 0.79 -19.62
N PRO A 73 -13.87 1.78 -20.34
CA PRO A 73 -13.35 3.13 -20.47
C PRO A 73 -13.43 3.94 -19.18
N LYS A 74 -12.56 4.96 -19.11
CA LYS A 74 -12.36 5.87 -17.98
C LYS A 74 -13.57 6.80 -17.78
N GLU A 75 -14.72 6.25 -17.41
CA GLU A 75 -15.82 7.03 -16.84
C GLU A 75 -15.45 7.42 -15.41
N TRP A 76 -15.65 8.70 -15.09
CA TRP A 76 -15.32 9.25 -13.79
C TRP A 76 -16.40 8.80 -12.82
N LYS A 77 -16.15 7.71 -12.09
CA LYS A 77 -17.05 7.28 -11.02
C LYS A 77 -17.09 8.31 -9.90
N ASP A 78 -18.27 8.52 -9.33
CA ASP A 78 -18.39 9.25 -8.07
C ASP A 78 -17.94 8.40 -6.88
N PHE A 79 -18.03 8.94 -5.67
CA PHE A 79 -17.60 8.22 -4.47
C PHE A 79 -18.55 7.08 -4.15
N GLU A 80 -19.85 7.28 -4.33
CA GLU A 80 -20.92 6.33 -4.06
C GLU A 80 -20.75 5.06 -4.90
N ASP A 81 -20.48 5.20 -6.19
CA ASP A 81 -20.17 4.09 -7.09
C ASP A 81 -18.93 3.30 -6.58
N LEU A 82 -17.87 4.01 -6.20
CA LEU A 82 -16.63 3.40 -5.68
C LEU A 82 -16.80 2.76 -4.29
N GLU A 83 -17.77 3.22 -3.51
CA GLU A 83 -18.12 2.61 -2.22
C GLU A 83 -18.91 1.31 -2.44
N GLN A 84 -19.89 1.31 -3.35
CA GLN A 84 -20.64 0.09 -3.68
C GLN A 84 -19.74 -1.01 -4.25
N ASP A 85 -18.77 -0.60 -5.04
CA ASP A 85 -17.66 -1.41 -5.52
C ASP A 85 -16.88 -2.09 -4.41
N MET A 86 -16.59 -1.32 -3.37
CA MET A 86 -15.81 -1.75 -2.24
C MET A 86 -16.58 -2.76 -1.39
N ILE A 87 -17.84 -2.44 -1.12
CA ILE A 87 -18.77 -3.32 -0.43
C ILE A 87 -18.92 -4.62 -1.22
N ARG A 88 -19.08 -4.54 -2.55
CA ARG A 88 -19.21 -5.72 -3.41
C ARG A 88 -17.97 -6.60 -3.36
N PHE A 89 -16.78 -6.03 -3.44
CA PHE A 89 -15.55 -6.79 -3.29
C PHE A 89 -15.49 -7.51 -1.94
N CYS A 90 -15.74 -6.78 -0.85
CA CYS A 90 -15.72 -7.34 0.50
C CYS A 90 -16.74 -8.46 0.67
N ARG A 91 -17.93 -8.32 0.11
CA ARG A 91 -18.92 -9.40 0.11
C ARG A 91 -18.41 -10.65 -0.61
N ASN A 92 -17.69 -10.49 -1.73
CA ASN A 92 -17.06 -11.64 -2.40
C ASN A 92 -15.91 -12.23 -1.57
N LEU A 93 -15.19 -11.41 -0.78
CA LEU A 93 -14.20 -11.89 0.18
C LEU A 93 -14.86 -12.71 1.29
N ASP A 94 -15.98 -12.25 1.83
CA ASP A 94 -16.70 -12.93 2.92
C ASP A 94 -17.17 -14.34 2.55
N GLU A 95 -17.34 -14.61 1.25
CA GLU A 95 -17.67 -15.95 0.73
C GLU A 95 -16.46 -16.91 0.70
N ARG A 96 -15.23 -16.39 0.81
CA ARG A 96 -13.99 -17.18 0.74
C ARG A 96 -13.71 -17.90 2.06
N GLU A 97 -13.32 -19.18 1.96
CA GLU A 97 -13.01 -20.00 3.15
C GLU A 97 -11.88 -19.40 4.01
N TYR A 98 -10.86 -18.80 3.40
CA TYR A 98 -9.77 -18.15 4.13
C TYR A 98 -10.21 -16.89 4.89
N ILE A 99 -11.33 -16.24 4.50
CA ILE A 99 -11.91 -15.10 5.21
C ILE A 99 -12.88 -15.57 6.29
N LYS A 100 -13.70 -16.58 6.00
CA LYS A 100 -14.62 -17.18 7.00
C LYS A 100 -13.88 -17.69 8.23
N ALA A 101 -12.63 -18.13 8.08
CA ALA A 101 -11.76 -18.53 9.18
C ALA A 101 -11.58 -17.43 10.25
N TYR A 102 -11.62 -16.15 9.86
CA TYR A 102 -11.49 -15.00 10.77
C TYR A 102 -12.78 -14.67 11.54
N ARG A 103 -13.93 -15.25 11.16
CA ARG A 103 -15.24 -15.06 11.83
C ARG A 103 -15.57 -13.58 12.07
N LEU A 104 -15.43 -12.77 11.02
CA LEU A 104 -15.65 -11.33 11.08
C LEU A 104 -17.14 -11.03 11.35
N PRO A 105 -17.49 -10.41 12.49
CA PRO A 105 -18.89 -10.28 12.91
C PRO A 105 -19.71 -9.35 12.00
N GLU A 106 -19.07 -8.32 11.46
CA GLU A 106 -19.69 -7.32 10.58
C GLU A 106 -19.23 -7.43 9.11
N GLY A 107 -18.56 -8.54 8.77
CA GLY A 107 -17.97 -8.76 7.46
C GLY A 107 -16.65 -8.02 7.21
N SER A 108 -15.99 -8.34 6.10
CA SER A 108 -14.68 -7.80 5.76
C SER A 108 -14.69 -6.31 5.48
N TYR A 109 -15.78 -5.75 4.93
CA TYR A 109 -15.87 -4.31 4.66
C TYR A 109 -15.69 -3.49 5.93
N ARG A 110 -16.53 -3.76 6.95
CA ARG A 110 -16.48 -3.06 8.24
C ARG A 110 -15.16 -3.29 8.96
N GLN A 111 -14.62 -4.50 8.88
CA GLN A 111 -13.30 -4.80 9.46
C GLN A 111 -12.19 -3.98 8.80
N LEU A 112 -12.20 -3.85 7.48
CA LEU A 112 -11.17 -3.10 6.76
C LEU A 112 -11.30 -1.58 6.98
N VAL A 113 -12.51 -1.04 7.04
CA VAL A 113 -12.76 0.36 7.43
C VAL A 113 -12.26 0.63 8.86
N LYS A 114 -12.48 -0.32 9.78
CA LYS A 114 -11.94 -0.22 11.15
C LYS A 114 -10.41 -0.18 11.15
N ILE A 115 -9.77 -1.12 10.46
CA ILE A 115 -8.31 -1.17 10.29
C ILE A 115 -7.78 0.17 9.74
N LEU A 116 -8.42 0.70 8.70
CA LEU A 116 -8.08 1.98 8.09
C LEU A 116 -8.12 3.14 9.10
N ASN A 117 -9.18 3.18 9.92
CA ASN A 117 -9.38 4.23 10.91
C ASN A 117 -8.41 4.10 12.11
N ASP A 118 -8.07 2.88 12.53
CA ASP A 118 -7.06 2.64 13.56
C ASP A 118 -5.67 3.11 13.10
N LEU A 119 -5.34 2.86 11.83
CA LEU A 119 -4.11 3.32 11.18
C LEU A 119 -4.07 4.84 11.01
N ALA A 120 -5.20 5.47 10.66
CA ALA A 120 -5.31 6.92 10.58
C ALA A 120 -5.08 7.58 11.94
N ALA A 121 -5.61 6.99 13.01
CA ALA A 121 -5.46 7.51 14.37
C ALA A 121 -4.02 7.41 14.90
N THR A 122 -3.22 6.48 14.37
CA THR A 122 -1.86 6.22 14.84
C THR A 122 -0.89 6.13 13.66
N PRO A 123 -0.47 7.24 13.03
CA PRO A 123 0.44 7.21 11.89
C PRO A 123 1.88 6.80 12.26
N PRO A 124 2.68 6.32 11.29
CA PRO A 124 4.06 5.90 11.50
C PRO A 124 5.02 7.08 11.72
N ILE A 125 6.23 6.80 12.19
CA ILE A 125 7.26 7.81 12.41
C ILE A 125 8.11 7.92 11.14
N VAL A 126 8.04 9.04 10.42
CA VAL A 126 8.79 9.23 9.17
C VAL A 126 10.20 9.78 9.42
N ALA A 127 10.34 10.78 10.30
CA ALA A 127 11.59 11.50 10.48
C ALA A 127 12.44 10.95 11.65
N GLY A 128 13.77 10.90 11.42
CA GLY A 128 14.75 10.58 12.47
C GLY A 128 14.82 9.11 12.87
N GLU A 129 14.19 8.20 12.13
CA GLU A 129 14.24 6.75 12.40
C GLU A 129 15.68 6.19 12.36
N ALA A 130 16.48 6.57 11.36
CA ALA A 130 17.83 6.05 11.17
C ALA A 130 18.81 6.47 12.29
N ALA A 131 18.50 7.53 13.04
CA ALA A 131 19.33 8.06 14.11
C ALA A 131 18.87 7.59 15.50
N ASP A 132 17.71 6.93 15.60
CA ASP A 132 17.07 6.59 16.86
C ASP A 132 16.59 5.12 16.85
N PRO A 133 17.31 4.22 17.54
CA PRO A 133 16.97 2.80 17.61
C PRO A 133 15.57 2.53 18.17
N TYR A 134 15.06 3.39 19.06
CA TYR A 134 13.73 3.23 19.63
C TYR A 134 12.65 3.54 18.58
N LYS A 135 12.81 4.62 17.80
CA LYS A 135 11.91 4.92 16.66
C LYS A 135 11.95 3.83 15.60
N LEU A 136 13.13 3.30 15.30
CA LEU A 136 13.29 2.16 14.39
C LEU A 136 12.46 0.97 14.87
N LYS A 137 12.59 0.58 16.15
CA LYS A 137 11.79 -0.52 16.72
C LYS A 137 10.29 -0.23 16.63
N LEU A 138 9.86 0.99 17.01
CA LEU A 138 8.44 1.38 16.92
C LEU A 138 7.89 1.29 15.49
N ASN A 139 8.69 1.60 14.49
CA ASN A 139 8.30 1.47 13.09
C ASN A 139 8.28 0.00 12.63
N GLN A 140 9.26 -0.80 13.02
CA GLN A 140 9.30 -2.25 12.74
C GLN A 140 8.11 -3.01 13.32
N GLU A 141 7.55 -2.55 14.43
CA GLU A 141 6.38 -3.17 15.08
C GLU A 141 5.08 -2.42 14.80
N HIS A 142 5.12 -1.36 13.98
CA HIS A 142 4.04 -0.39 13.84
C HIS A 142 2.68 -1.02 13.60
N PHE A 143 2.56 -1.89 12.61
CA PHE A 143 1.26 -2.45 12.24
C PHE A 143 0.78 -3.53 13.20
N LEU A 144 1.68 -4.36 13.70
CA LEU A 144 1.35 -5.31 14.76
C LEU A 144 0.84 -4.57 16.01
N ARG A 145 1.45 -3.44 16.36
CA ARG A 145 1.05 -2.61 17.49
C ARG A 145 -0.29 -1.92 17.26
N VAL A 146 -0.54 -1.37 16.08
CA VAL A 146 -1.72 -0.53 15.81
C VAL A 146 -2.96 -1.37 15.53
N ILE A 147 -2.86 -2.40 14.68
CA ILE A 147 -4.02 -3.17 14.23
C ILE A 147 -4.04 -4.60 14.77
N GLY A 148 -2.97 -5.07 15.42
CA GLY A 148 -2.93 -6.40 16.03
C GLY A 148 -2.68 -7.54 15.04
N LYS A 149 -2.30 -8.70 15.59
CA LYS A 149 -1.87 -9.87 14.82
C LYS A 149 -2.96 -10.43 13.90
N ASP A 150 -4.21 -10.47 14.36
CA ASP A 150 -5.31 -11.07 13.61
C ASP A 150 -5.65 -10.25 12.37
N ASN A 151 -5.68 -8.93 12.49
CA ASN A 151 -5.87 -8.04 11.34
C ASN A 151 -4.68 -8.14 10.40
N VAL A 152 -3.45 -8.17 10.93
CA VAL A 152 -2.25 -8.39 10.12
C VAL A 152 -2.36 -9.68 9.30
N GLY A 153 -2.79 -10.77 9.92
CA GLY A 153 -3.04 -12.06 9.26
C GLY A 153 -4.11 -11.97 8.17
N LEU A 154 -5.27 -11.39 8.50
CA LEU A 154 -6.41 -11.25 7.58
C LEU A 154 -5.98 -10.64 6.25
N ILE A 155 -5.24 -9.54 6.34
CA ILE A 155 -4.85 -8.82 5.15
C ILE A 155 -3.74 -9.60 4.41
N LEU A 156 -2.78 -10.20 5.11
CA LEU A 156 -1.77 -11.05 4.47
C LEU A 156 -2.41 -12.21 3.68
N ASP A 157 -3.46 -12.81 4.22
CA ASP A 157 -4.22 -13.85 3.52
C ASP A 157 -4.95 -13.30 2.30
N ILE A 158 -5.54 -12.10 2.39
CA ILE A 158 -6.13 -11.41 1.23
C ILE A 158 -5.06 -11.20 0.13
N LEU A 159 -3.86 -10.72 0.49
CA LEU A 159 -2.76 -10.50 -0.46
C LEU A 159 -2.32 -11.78 -1.16
N ALA A 160 -2.18 -12.85 -0.39
CA ALA A 160 -1.73 -14.14 -0.90
C ALA A 160 -2.77 -14.79 -1.82
N ASN A 161 -4.06 -14.68 -1.48
CA ASN A 161 -5.14 -15.38 -2.20
C ASN A 161 -5.72 -14.58 -3.38
N GLU A 162 -5.63 -13.24 -3.35
CA GLU A 162 -6.19 -12.36 -4.38
C GLU A 162 -5.12 -11.68 -5.27
N ALA A 163 -3.91 -12.24 -5.34
CA ALA A 163 -2.78 -11.71 -6.11
C ALA A 163 -3.06 -11.49 -7.62
N GLU A 164 -4.00 -12.24 -8.21
CA GLU A 164 -4.44 -12.03 -9.59
C GLU A 164 -5.23 -10.73 -9.78
N LEU A 165 -5.98 -10.33 -8.76
CA LEU A 165 -6.83 -9.13 -8.75
C LEU A 165 -6.09 -7.90 -8.21
N MET A 166 -4.85 -8.06 -7.75
CA MET A 166 -4.08 -7.02 -7.06
C MET A 166 -4.02 -5.69 -7.82
N GLU A 167 -3.89 -5.72 -9.16
CA GLU A 167 -3.71 -4.53 -10.00
C GLU A 167 -5.02 -3.75 -10.16
N SER A 168 -6.12 -4.43 -10.50
CA SER A 168 -7.45 -3.80 -10.55
C SER A 168 -7.91 -3.37 -9.17
N THR A 169 -7.53 -4.16 -8.15
CA THR A 169 -7.77 -3.82 -6.76
C THR A 169 -7.11 -2.51 -6.40
N ALA A 170 -5.81 -2.44 -6.63
CA ALA A 170 -4.99 -1.31 -6.30
C ALA A 170 -5.59 0.04 -6.74
N GLU A 171 -6.07 0.09 -7.98
CA GLU A 171 -6.59 1.32 -8.56
C GLU A 171 -7.85 1.82 -7.89
N MET A 172 -8.89 0.98 -7.72
CA MET A 172 -10.08 1.52 -7.07
C MET A 172 -9.82 1.83 -5.59
N VAL A 173 -8.83 1.25 -4.91
CA VAL A 173 -8.55 1.69 -3.51
C VAL A 173 -8.15 3.11 -3.46
N PHE A 174 -7.24 3.39 -4.37
CA PHE A 174 -6.67 4.68 -4.44
C PHE A 174 -7.76 5.69 -4.78
N ASP A 175 -8.64 5.35 -5.72
CA ASP A 175 -9.75 6.22 -6.11
C ASP A 175 -10.82 6.36 -4.99
N TRP A 176 -11.24 5.26 -4.36
CA TRP A 176 -12.21 5.23 -3.26
C TRP A 176 -11.71 6.04 -2.06
N LEU A 177 -10.44 5.87 -1.67
CA LEU A 177 -9.84 6.65 -0.59
C LEU A 177 -9.76 8.13 -0.96
N ASN A 178 -9.21 8.47 -2.12
CA ASN A 178 -9.04 9.88 -2.48
C ASN A 178 -10.40 10.60 -2.61
N LYS A 179 -11.37 9.99 -3.30
CA LYS A 179 -12.71 10.57 -3.46
C LYS A 179 -13.50 10.58 -2.17
N GLY A 180 -13.36 9.57 -1.32
CA GLY A 180 -14.03 9.57 -0.02
C GLY A 180 -13.47 10.61 0.93
N ILE A 181 -12.16 10.89 0.87
CA ILE A 181 -11.55 11.99 1.60
C ILE A 181 -12.03 13.34 1.06
N GLU A 182 -12.07 13.51 -0.27
CA GLU A 182 -12.57 14.73 -0.92
C GLU A 182 -14.05 14.99 -0.64
N ALA A 183 -14.87 13.92 -0.56
CA ALA A 183 -16.28 13.97 -0.23
C ALA A 183 -16.55 14.13 1.28
N GLY A 184 -15.53 13.98 2.14
CA GLY A 184 -15.70 14.03 3.60
C GLY A 184 -16.53 12.89 4.15
N SER A 185 -16.37 11.68 3.61
CA SER A 185 -17.13 10.49 4.04
C SER A 185 -16.95 10.24 5.55
N PRO A 186 -18.04 10.00 6.31
CA PRO A 186 -17.95 9.71 7.74
C PRO A 186 -17.30 8.36 8.05
N GLU A 187 -17.28 7.43 7.08
CA GLU A 187 -16.68 6.11 7.26
C GLU A 187 -15.14 6.15 7.15
N ILE A 188 -14.62 7.07 6.32
CA ILE A 188 -13.19 7.23 6.04
C ILE A 188 -12.66 8.41 6.86
N ARG A 189 -12.09 8.11 8.04
CA ARG A 189 -11.50 9.15 8.91
C ARG A 189 -10.07 9.54 8.51
N LEU A 190 -9.48 8.78 7.58
CA LEU A 190 -8.16 9.06 7.05
C LEU A 190 -8.15 10.43 6.35
N THR A 191 -7.10 11.21 6.54
CA THR A 191 -6.92 12.49 5.84
C THR A 191 -5.86 12.40 4.74
N GLN A 192 -5.81 13.40 3.86
CA GLN A 192 -4.71 13.51 2.89
C GLN A 192 -3.33 13.56 3.57
N LYS A 193 -3.26 14.16 4.77
CA LYS A 193 -2.05 14.19 5.58
C LYS A 193 -1.64 12.78 6.02
N ASP A 194 -2.59 11.95 6.46
CA ASP A 194 -2.28 10.61 6.93
C ASP A 194 -1.85 9.70 5.78
N LEU A 195 -2.50 9.80 4.61
CA LEU A 195 -2.04 9.15 3.38
C LEU A 195 -0.61 9.54 3.02
N TYR A 196 -0.29 10.83 3.14
CA TYR A 196 1.05 11.34 2.92
C TYR A 196 2.06 10.76 3.93
N GLU A 197 1.71 10.64 5.21
CA GLU A 197 2.59 10.02 6.22
C GLU A 197 2.95 8.58 5.90
N TYR A 198 1.95 7.77 5.56
CA TYR A 198 2.18 6.40 5.16
C TYR A 198 3.03 6.35 3.88
N SER A 199 2.73 7.19 2.89
CA SER A 199 3.50 7.22 1.64
C SER A 199 4.95 7.61 1.87
N ALA A 200 5.21 8.65 2.67
CA ALA A 200 6.56 9.06 3.04
C ALA A 200 7.27 7.97 3.86
N PHE A 201 6.57 7.32 4.79
CA PHE A 201 7.07 6.19 5.56
C PHE A 201 7.60 5.09 4.63
N PHE A 202 6.81 4.61 3.67
CA PHE A 202 7.24 3.54 2.75
C PHE A 202 8.39 3.93 1.85
N LEU A 203 8.40 5.17 1.36
CA LEU A 203 9.40 5.60 0.39
C LEU A 203 10.73 5.99 1.03
N THR A 204 10.75 6.40 2.29
CA THR A 204 11.95 7.01 2.90
C THR A 204 12.54 6.22 4.06
N THR A 205 11.71 5.64 4.92
CA THR A 205 12.17 4.98 6.16
C THR A 205 12.77 3.61 5.89
N LEU A 206 13.69 3.18 6.76
CA LEU A 206 14.29 1.84 6.74
C LEU A 206 13.22 0.78 6.96
N SER A 207 12.35 0.98 7.95
CA SER A 207 11.27 0.02 8.23
C SER A 207 10.28 -0.03 7.09
N GLY A 208 9.81 1.11 6.58
CA GLY A 208 8.88 1.18 5.43
C GLY A 208 9.42 0.47 4.19
N LYS A 209 10.71 0.65 3.88
CA LYS A 209 11.36 -0.09 2.78
C LYS A 209 11.47 -1.58 3.07
N ALA A 210 11.81 -1.96 4.30
CA ALA A 210 11.83 -3.36 4.73
C ALA A 210 10.43 -3.99 4.62
N TYR A 211 9.38 -3.25 4.94
CA TYR A 211 8.00 -3.66 4.74
C TYR A 211 7.78 -4.05 3.28
N LEU A 212 8.09 -3.15 2.35
CA LEU A 212 7.94 -3.37 0.92
C LEU A 212 8.84 -4.49 0.36
N TRP A 213 10.07 -4.67 0.85
CA TRP A 213 11.01 -5.67 0.33
C TRP A 213 10.65 -7.12 0.64
N THR A 214 9.86 -7.36 1.68
CA THR A 214 9.37 -8.71 1.99
C THR A 214 8.16 -9.12 1.14
N ARG A 215 7.64 -8.23 0.29
CA ARG A 215 6.48 -8.50 -0.57
C ARG A 215 6.94 -9.01 -1.94
N ASP A 216 6.04 -9.68 -2.65
CA ASP A 216 6.26 -10.02 -4.04
C ASP A 216 6.38 -8.75 -4.90
N SER A 217 7.02 -8.89 -6.06
CA SER A 217 7.32 -7.75 -6.93
C SER A 217 6.07 -6.97 -7.36
N LYS A 218 4.92 -7.63 -7.60
CA LYS A 218 3.70 -6.93 -8.02
C LYS A 218 3.24 -5.99 -6.92
N THR A 219 3.10 -6.54 -5.72
CA THR A 219 2.68 -5.84 -4.51
C THR A 219 3.60 -4.66 -4.21
N ARG A 220 4.92 -4.89 -4.25
CA ARG A 220 5.93 -3.84 -4.04
C ARG A 220 5.85 -2.71 -5.06
N ILE A 221 5.73 -3.05 -6.35
CA ILE A 221 5.65 -2.07 -7.45
C ILE A 221 4.40 -1.20 -7.31
N LEU A 222 3.24 -1.82 -7.09
CA LEU A 222 1.98 -1.09 -6.95
C LEU A 222 2.01 -0.19 -5.71
N ALA A 223 2.42 -0.70 -4.54
CA ALA A 223 2.53 0.12 -3.33
C ALA A 223 3.44 1.33 -3.54
N THR A 224 4.62 1.12 -4.12
CA THR A 224 5.57 2.19 -4.44
C THR A 224 4.94 3.21 -5.39
N TYR A 225 4.26 2.74 -6.45
CA TYR A 225 3.60 3.59 -7.44
C TYR A 225 2.53 4.50 -6.82
N TYR A 226 1.62 3.95 -6.01
CA TYR A 226 0.56 4.77 -5.42
C TYR A 226 1.07 5.67 -4.29
N SER A 227 2.05 5.24 -3.48
CA SER A 227 2.72 6.13 -2.53
C SER A 227 3.38 7.32 -3.24
N LEU A 228 3.97 7.09 -4.41
CA LEU A 228 4.56 8.15 -5.21
C LEU A 228 3.51 9.17 -5.67
N LEU A 229 2.34 8.71 -6.13
CA LEU A 229 1.23 9.61 -6.51
C LEU A 229 0.74 10.48 -5.34
N VAL A 230 0.68 9.93 -4.12
CA VAL A 230 0.29 10.70 -2.93
C VAL A 230 1.31 11.78 -2.60
N VAL A 231 2.61 11.45 -2.62
CA VAL A 231 3.67 12.43 -2.33
C VAL A 231 3.73 13.50 -3.44
N ASP A 232 3.51 13.11 -4.69
CA ASP A 232 3.43 14.04 -5.82
C ASP A 232 2.24 15.01 -5.69
N ARG A 233 1.07 14.51 -5.23
CA ARG A 233 -0.05 15.37 -4.83
C ARG A 233 0.35 16.33 -3.71
N ALA A 234 1.01 15.83 -2.67
CA ALA A 234 1.49 16.67 -1.56
C ALA A 234 2.52 17.71 -2.03
N ASN A 235 3.35 17.43 -3.04
CA ASN A 235 4.24 18.42 -3.66
C ASN A 235 3.46 19.57 -4.30
N ARG A 236 2.46 19.24 -5.14
CA ARG A 236 1.59 20.25 -5.78
C ARG A 236 0.84 21.10 -4.77
N GLU A 237 0.39 20.49 -3.69
CA GLU A 237 -0.35 21.14 -2.60
C GLU A 237 0.58 21.84 -1.58
N LYS A 238 1.92 21.78 -1.76
CA LYS A 238 2.93 22.30 -0.84
C LYS A 238 2.86 21.72 0.59
N MET A 239 2.41 20.48 0.70
CA MET A 239 2.25 19.71 1.94
C MET A 239 3.32 18.62 2.14
N ASN A 240 4.36 18.56 1.30
CA ASN A 240 5.50 17.64 1.46
C ASN A 240 6.44 18.04 2.61
N ARG A 241 5.98 17.86 3.85
CA ARG A 241 6.68 18.29 5.08
C ARG A 241 8.00 17.57 5.37
N HIS A 242 8.20 16.39 4.79
CA HIS A 242 9.40 15.57 4.99
C HIS A 242 10.42 15.74 3.85
N ASN A 243 10.15 16.65 2.90
CA ASN A 243 10.98 16.91 1.73
C ASN A 243 11.34 15.62 0.97
N VAL A 244 10.36 14.72 0.80
CA VAL A 244 10.57 13.45 0.11
C VAL A 244 10.95 13.72 -1.35
N ASP A 245 12.17 13.38 -1.74
CA ASP A 245 12.62 13.45 -3.13
C ASP A 245 12.12 12.22 -3.91
N LEU A 246 11.22 12.48 -4.86
CA LEU A 246 10.59 11.44 -5.66
C LEU A 246 11.47 10.94 -6.81
N ARG A 247 12.47 11.70 -7.26
CA ARG A 247 13.29 11.37 -8.44
C ARG A 247 13.98 9.99 -8.35
N PRO A 248 14.72 9.66 -7.28
CA PRO A 248 15.37 8.35 -7.20
C PRO A 248 14.35 7.20 -7.12
N VAL A 249 13.22 7.42 -6.45
CA VAL A 249 12.15 6.43 -6.33
C VAL A 249 11.46 6.20 -7.68
N ALA A 250 11.12 7.28 -8.39
CA ALA A 250 10.49 7.25 -9.71
C ALA A 250 11.37 6.54 -10.74
N ALA A 251 12.68 6.85 -10.76
CA ALA A 251 13.63 6.22 -11.67
C ALA A 251 13.73 4.70 -11.43
N ARG A 252 13.83 4.28 -10.17
CA ARG A 252 13.86 2.85 -9.81
C ARG A 252 12.53 2.16 -10.15
N LEU A 253 11.40 2.80 -9.86
CA LEU A 253 10.08 2.25 -10.17
C LEU A 253 9.87 2.12 -11.68
N LEU A 254 10.39 3.06 -12.48
CA LEU A 254 10.34 2.99 -13.93
C LEU A 254 11.12 1.77 -14.45
N ASP A 255 12.31 1.51 -13.92
CA ASP A 255 13.09 0.31 -14.24
C ASP A 255 12.36 -0.98 -13.82
N ASP A 256 11.84 -1.03 -12.59
CA ASP A 256 11.02 -2.16 -12.12
C ASP A 256 9.81 -2.40 -13.04
N LEU A 257 9.10 -1.34 -13.46
CA LEU A 257 7.96 -1.46 -14.38
C LEU A 257 8.40 -1.95 -15.76
N ILE A 258 9.50 -1.47 -16.32
CA ILE A 258 10.01 -1.92 -17.62
C ILE A 258 10.33 -3.43 -17.58
N ASN A 259 10.98 -3.88 -16.51
CA ASN A 259 11.47 -5.25 -16.36
C ASN A 259 10.38 -6.23 -15.90
N TYR A 260 9.38 -5.77 -15.16
CA TYR A 260 8.30 -6.61 -14.64
C TYR A 260 7.17 -6.81 -15.67
N ARG A 261 6.93 -8.07 -16.07
CA ARG A 261 5.96 -8.41 -17.13
C ARG A 261 4.56 -8.75 -16.64
N ASN A 262 4.38 -8.98 -15.34
CA ASN A 262 3.10 -9.43 -14.75
C ASN A 262 2.22 -8.24 -14.30
N LEU A 263 2.10 -7.20 -15.13
CA LEU A 263 1.19 -6.07 -14.96
C LEU A 263 0.48 -5.79 -16.29
N SER A 264 -0.85 -5.76 -16.23
CA SER A 264 -1.77 -5.62 -17.37
C SER A 264 -1.83 -4.18 -17.90
N ASP A 265 -1.62 -3.20 -17.01
CA ASP A 265 -1.71 -1.76 -17.28
C ASP A 265 -0.37 -1.03 -17.13
N ARG A 266 0.73 -1.78 -17.23
CA ARG A 266 2.11 -1.26 -17.21
C ARG A 266 2.31 0.01 -18.05
N GLY A 267 1.78 0.03 -19.27
CA GLY A 267 1.91 1.18 -20.17
C GLY A 267 1.28 2.46 -19.59
N GLN A 268 0.15 2.34 -18.87
CA GLN A 268 -0.49 3.47 -18.20
C GLN A 268 0.33 3.96 -17.01
N TYR A 269 0.89 3.05 -16.20
CA TYR A 269 1.75 3.42 -15.07
C TYR A 269 3.00 4.18 -15.54
N ILE A 270 3.68 3.68 -16.57
CA ILE A 270 4.85 4.35 -17.16
C ILE A 270 4.46 5.73 -17.70
N LYS A 271 3.33 5.84 -18.41
CA LYS A 271 2.85 7.12 -18.94
C LYS A 271 2.56 8.12 -17.82
N LYS A 272 1.85 7.70 -16.76
CA LYS A 272 1.55 8.54 -15.59
C LYS A 272 2.83 8.96 -14.87
N LEU A 273 3.78 8.05 -14.63
CA LEU A 273 5.07 8.38 -13.99
C LEU A 273 5.90 9.40 -14.77
N LYS A 274 5.94 9.28 -16.10
CA LYS A 274 6.65 10.24 -16.96
C LYS A 274 5.99 11.62 -17.02
N ALA A 275 4.69 11.69 -16.72
CA ALA A 275 3.93 12.93 -16.69
C ALA A 275 3.99 13.64 -15.33
N LEU A 276 4.63 13.03 -14.33
CA LEU A 276 4.79 13.68 -13.03
C LEU A 276 5.77 14.84 -13.17
N ASP A 277 5.34 15.99 -12.69
CA ASP A 277 6.22 17.14 -12.55
C ASP A 277 7.09 16.89 -11.32
N LEU A 278 8.30 16.40 -11.54
CA LEU A 278 9.28 16.13 -10.48
C LEU A 278 10.13 17.41 -10.34
N PRO A 279 9.73 18.38 -9.48
CA PRO A 279 10.46 19.63 -9.37
C PRO A 279 11.91 19.36 -9.01
N VAL A 280 12.81 20.14 -9.62
CA VAL A 280 14.22 20.13 -9.25
C VAL A 280 14.28 20.52 -7.77
N SER A 281 14.65 19.56 -6.91
CA SER A 281 14.81 19.81 -5.48
C SER A 281 15.71 21.03 -5.30
N THR A 282 15.13 22.14 -4.84
CA THR A 282 15.88 23.27 -4.28
C THR A 282 16.29 22.89 -2.86
N ALA A 283 17.09 21.83 -2.73
CA ALA A 283 17.96 21.71 -1.58
C ALA A 283 18.95 22.87 -1.67
N GLN A 284 18.90 23.75 -0.67
CA GLN A 284 19.72 24.94 -0.53
C GLN A 284 21.17 24.63 -0.93
N ALA A 285 21.64 25.25 -2.02
CA ALA A 285 23.07 25.42 -2.19
C ALA A 285 23.58 26.18 -0.96
N PRO A 286 24.66 25.75 -0.30
CA PRO A 286 25.30 26.59 0.69
C PRO A 286 25.68 27.89 -0.03
N GLU A 287 25.14 29.02 0.44
CA GLU A 287 25.66 30.33 0.05
C GLU A 287 27.16 30.32 0.33
N SER A 288 27.96 30.24 -0.72
CA SER A 288 29.38 30.55 -0.63
C SER A 288 29.49 32.06 -0.44
N PRO A 289 30.05 32.56 0.67
CA PRO A 289 30.33 33.97 0.78
C PRO A 289 31.63 34.23 0.02
N ALA A 290 31.54 34.78 -1.18
CA ALA A 290 32.72 35.20 -1.92
C ALA A 290 32.45 36.47 -2.74
N ASN A 291 32.44 37.61 -2.05
CA ASN A 291 32.98 38.85 -2.63
C ASN A 291 33.36 39.87 -1.55
N GLY A 292 34.39 39.52 -0.78
CA GLY A 292 35.17 40.52 -0.06
C GLY A 292 36.14 41.18 -1.04
N LYS A 293 35.86 42.43 -1.42
CA LYS A 293 36.80 43.26 -2.20
C LYS A 293 38.13 43.39 -1.43
N PRO A 294 39.29 43.33 -2.10
CA PRO A 294 40.58 43.57 -1.45
C PRO A 294 40.70 45.06 -1.09
N GLN A 295 40.97 45.31 0.19
CA GLN A 295 41.29 46.62 0.75
C GLN A 295 42.77 46.93 0.42
N PRO A 296 43.10 48.05 -0.25
CA PRO A 296 44.49 48.37 -0.55
C PRO A 296 45.21 48.83 0.73
N ALA A 297 46.38 48.24 0.93
CA ALA A 297 47.32 48.53 2.00
C ALA A 297 47.72 50.01 2.02
N GLY A 298 47.83 50.55 3.24
CA GLY A 298 48.28 51.91 3.48
C GLY A 298 49.72 52.17 3.03
N ARG A 299 50.01 53.44 2.77
CA ARG A 299 51.34 54.02 2.90
C ARG A 299 51.24 55.32 3.68
N GLN A 300 52.29 55.50 4.49
CA GLN A 300 52.62 56.56 5.42
C GLN A 300 52.59 57.95 4.80
#